data_AF-D9PM47-F1
#
_entry.id   AF-D9PM47-F1
#
_cell.length_a   1.000
_cell.length_b   1.000
_cell.length_c   1.000
_cell.angle_alpha   90.00
_cell.angle_beta   90.00
_cell.angle_gamma   90.00
#
_symmetry.space_group_name_H-M   'P 1'
#
loop_
_entity.id
_entity.type
_entity.pdbx_description
1 polymer ?
#
loop_
_entity_poly.entity_id
_entity_poly.type
_entity_poly.pdbx_seq_one_letter_code
_entity_poly.pdbx_strand_id
1 'polypeptide(L)'
;MSTKFEDNVTPICADWLNVVDQLVYEVFDEATTAEEARTAIDVPAEAPKDGLGYARRDGAWVPMYSLPELQILTMYLGAFASPPTTGFNGQPLVIGMMFYDTTYQSGRVFTGTQWIFFTDAGVGCRSRTSSPTGGRWLSRRPLTAPWRCSRCRAP
;
A
#
# COMPACT_ATOMS: atom_id res chain seq x y z
N MET A 1 22.43 17.97 -30.55
CA MET A 1 21.83 16.95 -31.44
C MET A 1 20.35 16.87 -31.12
N SER A 2 19.48 16.99 -32.12
CA SER A 2 18.05 16.75 -31.94
C SER A 2 17.85 15.33 -31.41
N THR A 3 17.10 15.18 -30.32
CA THR A 3 16.81 13.87 -29.72
C THR A 3 15.57 13.21 -30.33
N LYS A 4 15.03 13.78 -31.41
CA LYS A 4 13.87 13.26 -32.12
C LYS A 4 14.28 12.73 -33.48
N PHE A 5 13.83 11.52 -33.78
CA PHE A 5 13.91 10.92 -35.11
C PHE A 5 12.98 11.70 -36.06
N GLU A 6 13.56 12.19 -37.15
CA GLU A 6 12.82 12.74 -38.29
C GLU A 6 12.93 11.77 -39.45
N ASP A 7 11.76 11.29 -39.91
CA ASP A 7 11.65 10.32 -40.99
C ASP A 7 12.28 10.88 -42.28
N ASN A 8 13.05 10.04 -42.97
CA ASN A 8 13.83 10.38 -44.17
C ASN A 8 14.84 11.54 -44.05
N VAL A 9 15.09 12.06 -42.85
CA VAL A 9 16.06 13.16 -42.61
C VAL A 9 17.21 12.70 -41.73
N THR A 10 16.96 11.79 -40.79
CA THR A 10 17.97 11.32 -39.84
C THR A 10 18.88 10.28 -40.51
N PRO A 11 20.17 10.58 -40.81
CA PRO A 11 21.06 9.58 -41.34
C PRO A 11 21.35 8.51 -40.27
N ILE A 12 20.99 7.27 -40.59
CA ILE A 12 21.23 6.12 -39.73
C ILE A 12 22.62 5.57 -40.09
N CYS A 13 23.53 5.51 -39.12
CA CYS A 13 24.86 4.92 -39.36
C CYS A 13 24.75 3.40 -39.53
N ALA A 14 25.63 2.82 -40.36
CA ALA A 14 25.69 1.39 -40.59
C ALA A 14 25.84 0.59 -39.29
N ASP A 15 26.57 1.12 -38.31
CA ASP A 15 26.75 0.49 -37.01
C ASP A 15 25.42 0.28 -36.27
N TRP A 16 24.50 1.25 -36.34
CA TRP A 16 23.17 1.12 -35.74
C TRP A 16 22.32 0.09 -36.48
N LEU A 17 22.35 0.11 -37.82
CA LEU A 17 21.63 -0.85 -38.66
C LEU A 17 22.12 -2.29 -38.42
N ASN A 18 23.43 -2.48 -38.26
CA ASN A 18 24.01 -3.80 -37.95
C ASN A 18 23.57 -4.32 -36.58
N VAL A 19 23.44 -3.43 -35.58
CA VAL A 19 22.92 -3.82 -34.26
C VAL A 19 21.45 -4.23 -34.36
N VAL A 20 20.62 -3.49 -35.10
CA VAL A 20 19.20 -3.85 -35.29
C VAL A 20 19.07 -5.17 -36.05
N ASP A 21 19.87 -5.37 -37.10
CA ASP A 21 19.89 -6.62 -37.87
C ASP A 21 20.26 -7.82 -36.99
N GLN A 22 21.32 -7.71 -36.18
CA GLN A 22 21.70 -8.73 -35.21
C GLN A 22 20.57 -9.05 -34.22
N LEU A 23 19.94 -8.02 -33.65
CA LEU A 23 18.82 -8.22 -32.72
C LEU A 23 17.63 -8.93 -33.38
N VAL A 24 17.31 -8.61 -34.63
CA VAL A 24 16.25 -9.28 -35.38
C VAL A 24 16.60 -10.76 -35.62
N TYR A 25 17.84 -11.06 -36.01
CA TYR A 25 18.30 -12.45 -36.18
C TYR A 25 18.26 -13.25 -34.87
N GLU A 26 18.78 -12.69 -33.79
CA GLU A 26 18.78 -13.34 -32.46
C GLU A 26 17.37 -13.65 -31.97
N VAL A 27 16.41 -12.75 -32.20
CA VAL A 27 15.01 -12.91 -31.75
C VAL A 27 14.21 -13.90 -32.58
N PHE A 28 14.33 -13.85 -33.91
CA PHE A 28 13.43 -14.59 -34.80
C PHE A 28 14.01 -15.90 -35.32
N ASP A 29 15.34 -16.03 -35.40
CA ASP A 29 16.00 -17.19 -36.02
C ASP A 29 16.79 -18.03 -35.01
N GLU A 30 17.42 -17.42 -34.00
CA GLU A 30 18.18 -18.17 -32.97
C GLU A 30 17.37 -18.52 -31.71
N ALA A 31 16.50 -17.62 -31.24
CA ALA A 31 15.74 -17.87 -30.02
C ALA A 31 14.77 -19.04 -30.20
N THR A 32 14.99 -20.11 -29.43
CA THR A 32 14.12 -21.29 -29.39
C THR A 32 13.07 -21.20 -28.30
N THR A 33 13.24 -20.24 -27.38
CA THR A 33 12.34 -19.99 -26.26
C THR A 33 11.98 -18.51 -26.13
N ALA A 34 10.86 -18.23 -25.47
CA ALA A 34 10.43 -16.87 -25.18
C ALA A 34 11.41 -16.11 -24.26
N GLU A 35 12.22 -16.82 -23.46
CA GLU A 35 13.20 -16.22 -22.56
C GLU A 35 14.47 -15.79 -23.29
N GLU A 36 14.94 -16.61 -24.23
CA GLU A 36 16.04 -16.25 -25.14
C GLU A 36 15.67 -15.04 -26.00
N ALA A 37 14.47 -15.04 -26.60
CA ALA A 37 13.99 -13.91 -27.39
C ALA A 37 13.94 -12.63 -26.55
N ARG A 38 13.47 -12.69 -25.30
CA ARG A 38 13.42 -11.53 -24.39
C ARG A 38 14.79 -11.00 -24.03
N THR A 39 15.76 -11.89 -23.80
CA THR A 39 17.13 -11.51 -23.48
C THR A 39 17.78 -10.76 -24.65
N ALA A 40 17.53 -11.21 -25.88
CA ALA A 40 18.04 -10.54 -27.08
C ALA A 40 17.55 -9.08 -27.18
N ILE A 41 16.27 -8.81 -26.95
CA ILE A 41 15.71 -7.44 -27.00
C ILE A 41 15.81 -6.65 -25.69
N ASP A 42 16.58 -7.13 -24.72
CA ASP A 42 16.66 -6.56 -23.36
C ASP A 42 15.25 -6.33 -22.75
N VAL A 43 14.30 -7.20 -23.13
CA VAL A 43 12.97 -7.17 -22.55
C VAL A 43 13.06 -7.81 -21.17
N PRO A 44 12.58 -7.11 -20.13
CA PRO A 44 12.67 -7.62 -18.78
C PRO A 44 11.97 -8.99 -18.64
N ALA A 45 12.51 -9.87 -17.81
CA ALA A 45 11.92 -11.19 -17.51
C ALA A 45 10.44 -11.08 -17.11
N GLU A 46 9.65 -12.15 -17.31
CA GLU A 46 8.22 -12.17 -16.95
C GLU A 46 8.00 -11.95 -15.45
N ALA A 47 6.86 -11.38 -15.07
CA ALA A 47 6.51 -11.24 -13.66
C ALA A 47 6.35 -12.61 -12.99
N PRO A 48 6.67 -12.74 -11.69
CA PRO A 48 6.37 -13.94 -10.94
C PRO A 48 4.89 -14.32 -11.05
N LYS A 49 4.60 -15.62 -11.29
CA LYS A 49 3.24 -16.18 -11.41
C LYS A 49 2.71 -16.69 -10.07
N ASP A 50 2.84 -15.88 -9.03
CA ASP A 50 2.42 -16.20 -7.66
C ASP A 50 1.04 -15.65 -7.29
N GLY A 51 0.34 -15.03 -8.26
CA GLY A 51 -0.97 -14.42 -8.05
C GLY A 51 -0.93 -13.01 -7.48
N LEU A 52 0.25 -12.42 -7.29
CA LEU A 52 0.42 -11.03 -6.88
C LEU A 52 0.47 -10.09 -8.09
N GLY A 53 -0.04 -8.87 -7.92
CA GLY A 53 0.15 -7.80 -8.90
C GLY A 53 1.56 -7.20 -8.78
N TYR A 54 2.28 -7.10 -9.89
CA TYR A 54 3.60 -6.48 -9.96
C TYR A 54 3.60 -5.27 -10.91
N ALA A 55 4.41 -4.27 -10.57
CA ALA A 55 4.75 -3.15 -11.44
C ALA A 55 6.25 -3.19 -11.76
N ARG A 56 6.65 -2.57 -12.88
CA ARG A 56 8.07 -2.41 -13.21
C ARG A 56 8.61 -1.12 -12.61
N ARG A 57 9.72 -1.23 -11.89
CA ARG A 57 10.46 -0.09 -11.32
C ARG A 57 11.96 -0.41 -11.33
N ASP A 58 12.75 0.51 -11.87
CA ASP A 58 14.22 0.41 -11.93
C ASP A 58 14.72 -0.94 -12.49
N GLY A 59 14.05 -1.46 -13.52
CA GLY A 59 14.39 -2.75 -14.14
C GLY A 59 14.05 -3.98 -13.30
N ALA A 60 13.38 -3.83 -12.15
CA ALA A 60 12.95 -4.92 -11.28
C ALA A 60 11.40 -5.02 -11.22
N TRP A 61 10.91 -6.23 -10.92
CA TRP A 61 9.51 -6.43 -10.57
C TRP A 61 9.31 -6.04 -9.11
N VAL A 62 8.48 -5.03 -8.89
CA VAL A 62 8.14 -4.56 -7.54
C VAL A 62 6.68 -4.89 -7.28
N PRO A 63 6.35 -5.56 -6.16
CA PRO A 63 4.96 -5.86 -5.85
C PRO A 63 4.15 -4.57 -5.70
N MET A 64 2.95 -4.53 -6.28
CA MET A 64 2.11 -3.32 -6.27
C MET A 64 1.79 -2.85 -4.84
N TYR A 65 1.60 -3.78 -3.89
CA TYR A 65 1.37 -3.44 -2.48
C TYR A 65 2.54 -2.72 -1.81
N SER A 66 3.76 -2.82 -2.34
CA SER A 66 4.93 -2.13 -1.77
C SER A 66 5.11 -0.71 -2.31
N LEU A 67 4.33 -0.33 -3.33
CA LEU A 67 4.38 0.99 -3.95
C LEU A 67 3.42 1.94 -3.24
N PRO A 68 3.90 2.95 -2.49
CA PRO A 68 3.05 3.83 -1.69
C PRO A 68 2.07 4.63 -2.55
N GLU A 69 2.43 4.93 -3.80
CA GLU A 69 1.58 5.64 -4.76
C GLU A 69 0.36 4.82 -5.22
N LEU A 70 0.44 3.49 -5.16
CA LEU A 70 -0.66 2.58 -5.55
C LEU A 70 -1.49 2.11 -4.36
N GLN A 71 -1.02 2.31 -3.11
CA GLN A 71 -1.74 1.89 -1.90
C GLN A 71 -3.06 2.65 -1.66
N ILE A 72 -3.22 3.84 -2.26
CA ILE A 72 -4.44 4.66 -2.09
C ILE A 72 -5.65 4.09 -2.84
N LEU A 73 -5.45 3.27 -3.88
CA LEU A 73 -6.54 2.81 -4.74
C LEU A 73 -7.29 1.57 -4.21
N THR A 74 -6.87 0.98 -3.09
CA THR A 74 -7.34 -0.35 -2.63
C THR A 74 -7.73 -0.42 -1.15
N MET A 75 -8.11 0.70 -0.53
CA MET A 75 -8.52 0.69 0.88
C MET A 75 -9.86 -0.01 1.14
N TYR A 76 -10.74 -0.17 0.13
CA TYR A 76 -12.01 -0.89 0.30
C TYR A 76 -12.02 -2.20 -0.50
N LEU A 77 -12.18 -3.33 0.20
CA LEU A 77 -12.12 -4.67 -0.38
C LEU A 77 -13.47 -5.16 -0.93
N GLY A 78 -14.58 -4.51 -0.57
CA GLY A 78 -15.93 -4.94 -0.93
C GLY A 78 -16.72 -5.52 0.25
N ALA A 79 -17.74 -6.32 -0.05
CA ALA A 79 -18.66 -6.90 0.92
C ALA A 79 -18.41 -8.41 1.12
N PHE A 80 -18.21 -8.85 2.36
CA PHE A 80 -17.92 -10.24 2.71
C PHE A 80 -18.69 -10.67 3.96
N ALA A 81 -19.07 -11.95 4.03
CA ALA A 81 -19.69 -12.52 5.25
C ALA A 81 -18.65 -12.94 6.31
N SER A 82 -17.40 -13.12 5.90
CA SER A 82 -16.28 -13.44 6.78
C SER A 82 -15.10 -12.51 6.50
N PRO A 83 -14.22 -12.26 7.49
CA PRO A 83 -13.10 -11.35 7.29
C PRO A 83 -12.15 -11.87 6.20
N PRO A 84 -11.82 -11.07 5.17
CA PRO A 84 -10.82 -11.44 4.18
C PRO A 84 -9.45 -11.66 4.83
N THR A 85 -8.68 -12.60 4.29
CA THR A 85 -7.30 -12.87 4.71
C THR A 85 -6.28 -12.23 3.78
N THR A 86 -6.70 -11.78 2.60
CA THR A 86 -5.89 -11.09 1.59
C THR A 86 -6.59 -9.83 1.10
N GLY A 87 -5.80 -8.87 0.64
CA GLY A 87 -6.24 -7.61 0.05
C GLY A 87 -6.65 -7.76 -1.41
N PHE A 88 -6.83 -6.62 -2.09
CA PHE A 88 -7.13 -6.58 -3.52
C PHE A 88 -6.04 -7.28 -4.34
N ASN A 89 -6.36 -8.17 -5.28
CA ASN A 89 -5.38 -8.95 -6.06
C ASN A 89 -4.41 -9.78 -5.19
N GLY A 90 -4.90 -10.44 -4.14
CA GLY A 90 -4.18 -11.50 -3.42
C GLY A 90 -3.02 -11.04 -2.52
N GLN A 91 -2.75 -9.75 -2.44
CA GLN A 91 -1.66 -9.22 -1.63
C GLN A 91 -1.95 -9.22 -0.12
N PRO A 92 -0.92 -9.12 0.74
CA PRO A 92 -1.12 -9.04 2.18
C PRO A 92 -2.01 -7.86 2.58
N LEU A 93 -2.76 -8.04 3.68
CA LEU A 93 -3.59 -6.97 4.25
C LEU A 93 -2.71 -5.84 4.78
N VAL A 94 -3.07 -4.60 4.44
CA VAL A 94 -2.41 -3.39 4.94
C VAL A 94 -3.31 -2.70 5.96
N ILE A 95 -2.70 -2.08 6.98
CA ILE A 95 -3.39 -1.30 8.00
C ILE A 95 -4.30 -0.26 7.31
N GLY A 96 -5.53 -0.14 7.78
CA GLY A 96 -6.51 0.80 7.24
C GLY A 96 -7.35 0.26 6.08
N MET A 97 -7.09 -0.97 5.59
CA MET A 97 -8.01 -1.64 4.68
C MET A 97 -9.37 -1.85 5.35
N MET A 98 -10.43 -1.81 4.55
CA MET A 98 -11.83 -1.78 4.97
C MET A 98 -12.63 -2.80 4.17
N PHE A 99 -13.59 -3.47 4.79
CA PHE A 99 -14.61 -4.24 4.08
C PHE A 99 -15.96 -4.09 4.77
N TYR A 100 -17.04 -4.38 4.05
CA TYR A 100 -18.39 -4.42 4.60
C TYR A 100 -18.75 -5.84 5.03
N ASP A 101 -18.97 -6.04 6.32
CA ASP A 101 -19.39 -7.32 6.89
C ASP A 101 -20.90 -7.52 6.67
N THR A 102 -21.27 -8.45 5.81
CA THR A 102 -22.69 -8.71 5.46
C THR A 102 -23.43 -9.49 6.55
N THR A 103 -22.72 -10.14 7.48
CA THR A 103 -23.33 -10.82 8.63
C THR A 103 -23.80 -9.81 9.67
N TYR A 104 -23.00 -8.79 9.94
CA TYR A 104 -23.32 -7.75 10.94
C TYR A 104 -23.84 -6.45 10.34
N GLN A 105 -23.91 -6.35 9.01
CA GLN A 105 -24.33 -5.16 8.26
C GLN A 105 -23.53 -3.90 8.66
N SER A 106 -22.23 -4.07 8.90
CA SER A 106 -21.35 -2.98 9.35
C SER A 106 -20.00 -3.08 8.68
N GLY A 107 -19.37 -1.94 8.48
CA GLY A 107 -18.00 -1.89 8.02
C GLY A 107 -16.98 -2.27 9.10
N ARG A 108 -15.90 -2.93 8.67
CA ARG A 108 -14.74 -3.26 9.50
C ARG A 108 -13.47 -2.69 8.90
N VAL A 109 -12.49 -2.39 9.75
CA VAL A 109 -11.15 -1.91 9.38
C VAL A 109 -10.07 -2.84 9.93
N PHE A 110 -9.03 -3.08 9.12
CA PHE A 110 -7.88 -3.88 9.50
C PHE A 110 -6.87 -3.05 10.27
N THR A 111 -6.50 -3.52 11.46
CA THR A 111 -5.55 -2.83 12.37
C THR A 111 -4.11 -3.28 12.19
N GLY A 112 -3.83 -4.19 11.25
CA GLY A 112 -2.53 -4.84 11.09
C GLY A 112 -2.48 -6.25 11.72
N THR A 113 -3.35 -6.53 12.69
CA THR A 113 -3.44 -7.83 13.36
C THR A 113 -4.83 -8.43 13.33
N GLN A 114 -5.88 -7.59 13.33
CA GLN A 114 -7.27 -8.04 13.37
C GLN A 114 -8.22 -7.04 12.71
N TRP A 115 -9.41 -7.53 12.39
CA TRP A 115 -10.54 -6.75 11.86
C TRP A 115 -11.44 -6.27 13.00
N ILE A 116 -11.51 -4.95 13.18
CA ILE A 116 -12.40 -4.32 14.18
C ILE A 116 -13.56 -3.60 13.48
N PHE A 117 -14.68 -3.39 14.18
CA PHE A 117 -15.77 -2.57 13.65
C PHE A 117 -15.39 -1.09 13.61
N PHE A 118 -15.97 -0.32 12.68
CA PHE A 118 -15.77 1.14 12.66
C PHE A 118 -16.21 1.84 13.96
N THR A 119 -17.23 1.30 14.61
CA THR A 119 -17.69 1.78 15.92
C THR A 119 -16.61 1.64 17.00
N ASP A 120 -15.72 0.65 16.86
CA ASP A 120 -14.64 0.38 17.79
C ASP A 120 -13.33 1.09 17.40
N ALA A 121 -13.21 1.54 16.15
CA ALA A 121 -12.06 2.30 15.66
C ALA A 121 -11.91 3.67 16.36
N GLY A 122 -12.96 4.19 17.02
CA GLY A 122 -12.95 5.40 17.83
C GLY A 122 -12.43 5.24 19.27
N VAL A 123 -12.06 4.03 19.70
CA VAL A 123 -11.75 3.72 21.11
C VAL A 123 -10.34 4.20 21.56
N GLY A 124 -9.61 4.91 20.70
CA GLY A 124 -8.42 5.67 21.11
C GLY A 124 -8.73 6.92 21.95
N CYS A 125 -9.98 7.39 21.98
CA CYS A 125 -10.38 8.56 22.76
C CYS A 125 -11.73 8.37 23.47
N ARG A 126 -11.87 7.28 24.22
CA ARG A 126 -12.82 7.06 25.33
C ARG A 126 -12.71 5.59 25.74
N SER A 127 -12.15 5.29 26.91
CA SER A 127 -12.97 5.31 28.12
C SER A 127 -12.07 5.44 29.35
N ARG A 128 -12.20 6.58 30.04
CA ARG A 128 -11.85 6.63 31.47
C ARG A 128 -12.85 5.69 32.15
N THR A 129 -12.39 4.52 32.55
CA THR A 129 -13.18 3.52 33.30
C THR A 129 -13.82 4.21 34.50
N SER A 130 -15.11 4.50 34.43
CA SER A 130 -15.90 4.74 35.63
C SER A 130 -16.09 3.38 36.30
N SER A 131 -15.17 3.02 37.19
CA SER A 131 -15.41 1.92 38.12
C SER A 131 -16.50 2.36 39.11
N PRO A 132 -17.67 1.68 39.19
CA PRO A 132 -18.64 1.95 40.23
C PRO A 132 -18.20 1.14 41.45
N THR A 133 -17.31 1.71 42.27
CA THR A 133 -17.10 1.19 43.62
C THR A 133 -17.04 2.37 44.57
N GLY A 134 -18.01 2.37 45.50
CA GLY A 134 -18.33 3.47 46.40
C GLY A 134 -17.10 4.11 47.03
N GLY A 135 -16.95 5.41 46.78
CA GLY A 135 -15.89 6.23 47.33
C GLY A 135 -16.35 7.67 47.43
N ARG A 136 -17.21 7.94 48.41
CA ARG A 136 -17.40 9.22 49.11
C ARG A 136 -17.55 10.46 48.21
N TRP A 137 -18.81 10.84 48.00
CA TRP A 137 -19.24 12.16 47.50
C TRP A 137 -18.32 13.28 47.98
N LEU A 138 -17.58 13.89 47.05
CA LEU A 138 -16.90 15.15 47.28
C LEU A 138 -17.98 16.18 47.63
N SER A 139 -18.05 16.53 48.91
CA SER A 139 -18.88 17.61 49.43
C SER A 139 -18.57 18.89 48.64
N ARG A 140 -19.64 19.52 48.13
CA ARG A 140 -19.64 20.86 47.52
C ARG A 140 -18.71 21.79 48.28
N ARG A 141 -17.65 22.28 47.64
CA ARG A 141 -16.93 23.47 48.13
C ARG A 141 -17.60 24.72 47.56
N PRO A 142 -17.98 25.71 48.38
CA PRO A 142 -18.52 26.96 47.89
C PRO A 142 -17.47 27.78 47.12
N LEU A 143 -17.95 28.52 46.12
CA LEU A 143 -17.24 29.25 45.07
C LEU A 143 -16.48 30.52 45.53
N THR A 144 -15.76 30.47 46.65
CA THR A 144 -15.06 31.66 47.18
C THR A 144 -13.70 31.32 47.80
N ALA A 145 -12.70 31.00 46.97
CA ALA A 145 -11.29 31.10 47.37
C ALA A 145 -10.39 31.30 46.13
N PRO A 146 -9.49 32.30 46.12
CA PRO A 146 -8.60 32.55 44.99
C PRO A 146 -7.51 31.48 44.88
N TRP A 147 -7.20 31.10 43.64
CA TRP A 147 -6.21 30.10 43.26
C TRP A 147 -4.82 30.43 43.85
N ARG A 148 -4.31 29.59 44.77
CA ARG A 148 -2.88 29.55 45.10
C ARG A 148 -2.27 28.30 44.49
N CYS A 149 -1.37 28.48 43.53
CA CYS A 149 -0.53 27.45 42.94
C CYS A 149 0.61 27.15 43.92
N SER A 150 0.57 25.99 44.60
CA SER A 150 1.52 25.63 45.68
C SER A 150 2.74 24.84 45.19
N ARG A 151 3.44 25.34 44.17
CA ARG A 151 4.80 24.86 43.81
C ARG A 151 5.79 26.01 43.56
N CYS A 152 6.15 26.71 44.64
CA CYS A 152 7.48 27.27 44.82
C CYS A 152 7.87 27.04 46.28
N ARG A 153 9.03 26.43 46.52
CA ARG A 153 9.56 26.00 47.82
C ARG A 153 10.75 26.89 48.19
N ALA A 154 10.83 27.28 49.47
CA ALA A 154 12.01 27.73 50.25
C ALA A 154 12.61 29.12 49.91
N PRO A 155 13.35 29.78 50.83
CA PRO A 155 13.87 29.33 52.14
C PRO A 155 13.07 29.78 53.37
#